data_AF-A0AAN9SSV2-F1
#
_entry.id   AF-A0AAN9SSV2-F1
#
_cell.length_a   1.000
_cell.length_b   1.000
_cell.length_c   1.000
_cell.angle_alpha   90.00
_cell.angle_beta   90.00
_cell.angle_gamma   90.00
#
_symmetry.space_group_name_H-M   'P 1'
#
loop_
_entity.id
_entity.type
_entity.pdbx_description
1 polymer ?
#
loop_
_entity_poly.entity_id
_entity_poly.type
_entity_poly.pdbx_seq_one_letter_code
_entity_poly.pdbx_strand_id
1 'polypeptide(L)'
;MIMDGTNITGVINQTITAGWSRCQPFLEELLLSKLQPQWWLIADQFVAIIFHGDRITVLPMLEFYIMDDGLRDLFVSFTYYIYLKHSMPFQLLFGRIPLTPAYVIDMFLKSVYCTTLVSSSFFAQSLYLSECLSGMKIFSGWHRFVFGLPLIFLLTHLFNVMELHKDSKMEEPQMEEPHKQLTKKFDHLVLGPAAGQGLSNRLQCQGTKALNRTYSSNSKSSVDGSITFVTVFTIYKSSLNDVEDKSSNTIVGNASYNKFGRSMALLNVFINFIQVTMPKSEVMILTDPVSDLSVRRNRVSLYPIAGEYSRDKLMLQRIRSYITFLETRLQNLSQKAGNITHYLFTDSDIAVVDDLGKIFRDHPNFHLALTFRNNKDQPLNSGFIAVRGTPEAILRAKLFLQEVLKVYSTKYRNASRMLGDQLALAWVVKSKPHFDARRFAKTLAFSEDIGGTSILFLPCALYNWTPPEGAGQFHGMPLDVKVVHFKGSRKRLMLESWNFYSSSLDISDMLCLVLGSGRTKYDF
;
A
#
# COMPACT_ATOMS: atom_id res chain seq x y z
N MET A 1 34.58 -42.37 10.29
CA MET A 1 33.27 -42.63 10.92
C MET A 1 32.52 -41.31 10.90
N ILE A 2 31.52 -41.07 10.04
CA ILE A 2 30.28 -41.82 9.75
C ILE A 2 29.31 -41.82 10.94
N MET A 3 28.24 -41.02 10.79
CA MET A 3 26.92 -41.04 11.47
C MET A 3 26.89 -40.77 13.01
N ASP A 4 25.79 -40.29 13.60
CA ASP A 4 24.42 -40.14 13.08
C ASP A 4 23.66 -38.88 13.61
N GLY A 5 22.51 -38.57 13.02
CA GLY A 5 21.77 -37.30 13.21
C GLY A 5 20.66 -37.30 14.28
N THR A 6 20.42 -36.13 14.89
CA THR A 6 19.39 -35.92 15.92
C THR A 6 18.05 -35.40 15.37
N ASN A 7 17.13 -36.33 15.13
CA ASN A 7 15.71 -36.29 15.54
C ASN A 7 14.96 -34.92 15.53
N ILE A 8 14.35 -34.57 14.40
CA ILE A 8 13.46 -33.41 14.22
C ILE A 8 11.96 -33.75 14.50
N THR A 9 11.65 -35.04 14.74
CA THR A 9 10.28 -35.56 14.78
C THR A 9 9.47 -35.17 16.03
N GLY A 10 10.14 -34.70 17.10
CA GLY A 10 9.48 -34.36 18.37
C GLY A 10 8.70 -33.04 18.37
N VAL A 11 9.07 -32.06 17.54
CA VAL A 11 8.52 -30.68 17.61
C VAL A 11 7.24 -30.51 16.76
N ILE A 12 7.08 -31.32 15.72
CA ILE A 12 5.94 -31.22 14.80
C ILE A 12 4.63 -31.69 15.45
N ASN A 13 4.71 -32.68 16.36
CA ASN A 13 3.52 -33.37 16.89
C ASN A 13 2.68 -32.55 17.90
N GLN A 14 3.21 -31.45 18.46
CA GLN A 14 2.46 -30.57 19.37
C GLN A 14 1.67 -29.45 18.67
N THR A 15 2.01 -29.11 17.42
CA THR A 15 1.32 -28.02 16.70
C THR A 15 0.03 -28.50 16.00
N ILE A 16 -0.06 -29.79 15.69
CA ILE A 16 -1.17 -30.37 14.91
C ILE A 16 -2.39 -30.68 15.80
N THR A 17 -2.19 -31.08 17.05
CA THR A 17 -3.27 -31.53 17.96
C THR A 17 -4.23 -30.40 18.39
N ALA A 18 -3.82 -29.14 18.35
CA ALA A 18 -4.67 -28.01 18.73
C ALA A 18 -5.79 -27.68 17.70
N GLY A 19 -5.63 -28.08 16.44
CA GLY A 19 -6.60 -27.80 15.38
C GLY A 19 -7.67 -28.87 15.17
N TRP A 20 -7.42 -30.10 15.63
CA TRP A 20 -8.22 -31.28 15.23
C TRP A 20 -9.50 -31.52 16.04
N SER A 21 -9.61 -30.97 17.26
CA SER A 21 -10.78 -31.17 18.13
C SER A 21 -12.10 -30.56 17.62
N ARG A 22 -12.06 -29.77 16.54
CA ARG A 22 -13.25 -29.20 15.89
C ARG A 22 -13.71 -29.94 14.62
N CYS A 23 -12.93 -30.88 14.09
CA CYS A 23 -13.26 -31.58 12.84
C CYS A 23 -13.71 -33.04 13.04
N GLN A 24 -13.65 -33.55 14.28
CA GLN A 24 -13.93 -34.95 14.58
C GLN A 24 -15.35 -35.42 14.18
N PRO A 25 -16.44 -34.64 14.34
CA PRO A 25 -17.77 -35.04 13.87
C PRO A 25 -17.89 -35.18 12.34
N PHE A 26 -16.98 -34.56 11.58
CA PHE A 26 -17.02 -34.52 10.11
C PHE A 26 -16.22 -35.68 9.46
N LEU A 27 -15.37 -36.35 10.24
CA LEU A 27 -14.53 -37.46 9.79
C LEU A 27 -15.23 -38.81 9.87
N GLU A 28 -16.15 -39.00 10.83
CA GLU A 28 -16.94 -40.23 10.96
C GLU A 28 -17.94 -40.40 9.79
N GLU A 29 -18.45 -39.29 9.24
CA GLU A 29 -19.33 -39.30 8.05
C GLU A 29 -18.55 -39.64 6.76
N LEU A 30 -17.25 -39.33 6.71
CA LEU A 30 -16.40 -39.54 5.52
C LEU A 30 -15.97 -41.00 5.32
N LEU A 31 -15.81 -41.77 6.41
CA LEU A 31 -15.35 -43.16 6.42
C LEU A 31 -16.32 -44.16 5.73
N LEU A 32 -17.53 -43.74 5.38
CA LEU A 32 -18.54 -44.58 4.72
C LEU A 32 -18.51 -44.52 3.19
N SER A 33 -17.79 -43.58 2.57
CA SER A 33 -17.73 -43.43 1.10
C SER A 33 -16.53 -44.16 0.48
N LYS A 34 -16.79 -45.22 -0.30
CA LYS A 34 -15.74 -46.00 -0.97
C LYS A 34 -15.24 -45.34 -2.27
N LEU A 35 -13.91 -45.16 -2.35
CA LEU A 35 -13.09 -45.22 -3.58
C LEU A 35 -13.45 -44.28 -4.75
N GLN A 36 -13.19 -42.98 -4.59
CA GLN A 36 -12.71 -42.08 -5.66
C GLN A 36 -11.78 -41.01 -5.05
N PRO A 37 -10.72 -40.54 -5.75
CA PRO A 37 -9.95 -39.38 -5.30
C PRO A 37 -10.80 -38.11 -5.42
N GLN A 38 -10.97 -37.37 -4.32
CA GLN A 38 -11.73 -36.12 -4.27
C GLN A 38 -10.82 -34.95 -3.91
N TRP A 39 -11.02 -33.83 -4.61
CA TRP A 39 -10.27 -32.59 -4.43
C TRP A 39 -11.11 -31.57 -3.64
N TRP A 40 -10.53 -30.98 -2.61
CA TRP A 40 -11.22 -30.06 -1.71
C TRP A 40 -10.43 -28.76 -1.55
N LEU A 41 -11.14 -27.62 -1.50
CA LEU A 41 -10.56 -26.31 -1.25
C LEU A 41 -10.74 -25.96 0.24
N ILE A 42 -9.65 -25.90 1.00
CA ILE A 42 -9.67 -25.54 2.42
C ILE A 42 -8.74 -24.33 2.63
N ALA A 43 -9.33 -23.21 3.04
CA ALA A 43 -8.63 -22.00 3.51
C ALA A 43 -7.44 -21.52 2.64
N ASP A 44 -7.74 -21.00 1.45
CA ASP A 44 -6.83 -20.25 0.56
C ASP A 44 -5.50 -20.95 0.16
N GLN A 45 -5.39 -22.27 0.33
CA GLN A 45 -4.29 -23.07 -0.21
C GLN A 45 -4.80 -24.32 -0.93
N PHE A 46 -4.23 -24.59 -2.11
CA PHE A 46 -4.44 -25.85 -2.80
C PHE A 46 -3.63 -26.95 -2.11
N VAL A 47 -4.32 -28.02 -1.73
CA VAL A 47 -3.74 -29.17 -1.04
C VAL A 47 -4.20 -30.44 -1.74
N ALA A 48 -3.25 -31.29 -2.14
CA ALA A 48 -3.56 -32.61 -2.67
C ALA A 48 -3.66 -33.61 -1.52
N ILE A 49 -4.76 -34.36 -1.44
CA ILE A 49 -4.93 -35.45 -0.47
C ILE A 49 -4.93 -36.77 -1.24
N ILE A 50 -3.88 -37.57 -1.06
CA ILE A 50 -3.68 -38.85 -1.74
C ILE A 50 -3.94 -39.97 -0.72
N PHE A 51 -4.88 -40.85 -1.05
CA PHE A 51 -5.20 -42.04 -0.27
C PHE A 51 -4.45 -43.24 -0.86
N HIS A 52 -3.69 -43.97 -0.04
CA HIS A 52 -2.96 -45.16 -0.47
C HIS A 52 -3.12 -46.28 0.56
N GLY A 53 -4.21 -47.04 0.44
CA GLY A 53 -4.68 -47.94 1.49
C GLY A 53 -5.03 -47.14 2.75
N ASP A 54 -4.62 -47.65 3.92
CA ASP A 54 -4.92 -47.05 5.24
C ASP A 54 -4.07 -45.79 5.56
N ARG A 55 -3.40 -45.20 4.56
CA ARG A 55 -2.55 -44.01 4.72
C ARG A 55 -3.09 -42.83 3.90
N ILE A 56 -3.13 -41.67 4.56
CA ILE A 56 -3.53 -40.39 3.98
C ILE A 56 -2.28 -39.50 3.91
N THR A 57 -1.91 -39.08 2.71
CA THR A 57 -0.80 -38.13 2.49
C THR A 57 -1.37 -36.79 2.04
N VAL A 58 -0.97 -35.71 2.71
CA VAL A 58 -1.47 -34.35 2.50
C VAL A 58 -0.31 -33.48 2.02
N LEU A 59 -0.35 -33.03 0.76
CA LEU A 59 0.74 -32.26 0.13
C LEU A 59 0.32 -30.80 -0.11
N PRO A 60 0.97 -29.81 0.54
CA PRO A 60 0.79 -28.40 0.24
C PRO A 60 1.52 -28.02 -1.05
N MET A 61 0.90 -27.21 -1.92
CA MET A 61 1.43 -26.96 -3.27
C MET A 61 2.79 -26.21 -3.32
N LEU A 62 3.30 -25.72 -2.19
CA LEU A 62 4.58 -24.99 -2.11
C LEU A 62 5.82 -25.89 -2.17
N GLU A 63 5.68 -27.21 -1.97
CA GLU A 63 6.81 -28.16 -1.93
C GLU A 63 7.06 -28.88 -3.29
N PHE A 64 6.27 -28.59 -4.33
CA PHE A 64 6.45 -29.15 -5.69
C PHE A 64 7.77 -28.77 -6.40
N TYR A 65 8.58 -27.91 -5.79
CA TYR A 65 9.91 -27.54 -6.29
C TYR A 65 11.03 -28.48 -5.84
N ILE A 66 10.75 -29.48 -5.00
CA ILE A 66 11.75 -30.43 -4.48
C ILE A 66 11.24 -31.88 -4.65
N MET A 67 11.19 -32.34 -5.90
CA MET A 67 10.97 -33.76 -6.22
C MET A 67 11.99 -34.23 -7.26
N ASP A 68 12.42 -35.48 -7.10
CA ASP A 68 13.38 -36.18 -7.95
C ASP A 68 12.77 -36.52 -9.33
N ASP A 69 13.58 -36.50 -10.38
CA ASP A 69 13.13 -36.43 -11.78
C ASP A 69 12.26 -37.62 -12.19
N GLY A 70 12.56 -38.83 -11.69
CA GLY A 70 11.84 -40.05 -12.05
C GLY A 70 10.36 -40.10 -11.60
N LEU A 71 9.98 -39.35 -10.56
CA LEU A 71 8.57 -39.24 -10.14
C LEU A 71 7.81 -38.20 -10.97
N ARG A 72 8.51 -37.26 -11.59
CA ARG A 72 7.95 -36.21 -12.44
C ARG A 72 7.42 -36.80 -13.75
N ASP A 73 8.20 -37.68 -14.38
CA ASP A 73 7.84 -38.34 -15.64
C ASP A 73 6.65 -39.31 -15.50
N LEU A 74 6.56 -39.99 -14.34
CA LEU A 74 5.42 -40.84 -14.01
C LEU A 74 4.12 -40.00 -13.92
N PHE A 75 4.19 -38.81 -13.33
CA PHE A 75 3.04 -37.91 -13.17
C PHE A 75 2.63 -37.24 -14.49
N VAL A 76 3.59 -36.84 -15.33
CA VAL A 76 3.33 -36.33 -16.69
C VAL A 76 2.64 -37.40 -17.55
N SER A 77 3.14 -38.64 -17.51
CA SER A 77 2.53 -39.78 -18.22
C SER A 77 1.11 -40.07 -17.74
N PHE A 78 0.85 -40.00 -16.42
CA PHE A 78 -0.49 -40.22 -15.86
C PHE A 78 -1.48 -39.10 -16.24
N THR A 79 -1.01 -37.84 -16.25
CA THR A 79 -1.82 -36.68 -16.65
C THR A 79 -2.17 -36.74 -18.15
N TYR A 80 -1.22 -37.14 -19.00
CA TYR A 80 -1.43 -37.33 -20.43
C TYR A 80 -2.38 -38.50 -20.73
N TYR A 81 -2.30 -39.59 -19.95
CA TYR A 81 -3.24 -40.72 -20.04
C TYR A 81 -4.69 -40.32 -19.69
N ILE A 82 -4.89 -39.49 -18.65
CA ILE A 82 -6.22 -38.96 -18.30
C ILE A 82 -6.76 -38.05 -19.43
N TYR A 83 -5.92 -37.19 -20.00
CA TYR A 83 -6.32 -36.28 -21.09
C TYR A 83 -6.75 -37.02 -22.36
N LEU A 84 -6.02 -38.06 -22.76
CA LEU A 84 -6.38 -38.92 -23.90
C LEU A 84 -7.64 -39.76 -23.65
N LYS A 85 -7.88 -40.20 -22.41
CA LYS A 85 -9.00 -41.11 -22.08
C LYS A 85 -10.35 -40.40 -21.88
N HIS A 86 -10.36 -39.08 -21.65
CA HIS A 86 -11.58 -38.30 -21.37
C HIS A 86 -11.96 -37.28 -22.46
N SER A 87 -11.45 -37.43 -23.69
CA SER A 87 -11.85 -36.61 -24.84
C SER A 87 -13.23 -37.01 -25.40
N MET A 88 -14.31 -36.57 -24.75
CA MET A 88 -15.73 -36.57 -25.22
C MET A 88 -16.46 -35.36 -24.57
N PRO A 89 -17.60 -34.89 -25.11
CA PRO A 89 -17.84 -33.45 -25.26
C PRO A 89 -18.21 -32.65 -24.00
N PHE A 90 -17.94 -31.35 -24.11
CA PHE A 90 -18.03 -30.29 -23.09
C PHE A 90 -19.47 -29.91 -22.66
N GLN A 91 -20.36 -30.87 -22.44
CA GLN A 91 -21.73 -30.63 -21.96
C GLN A 91 -22.20 -31.74 -21.00
N LEU A 92 -21.98 -31.54 -19.68
CA LEU A 92 -22.76 -32.06 -18.53
C LEU A 92 -21.92 -32.13 -17.23
N LEU A 93 -21.43 -31.00 -16.68
CA LEU A 93 -20.97 -30.97 -15.27
C LEU A 93 -20.77 -29.59 -14.60
N PHE A 94 -21.49 -28.54 -15.02
CA PHE A 94 -21.52 -27.27 -14.27
C PHE A 94 -22.93 -26.71 -14.07
N GLY A 95 -23.48 -26.96 -12.88
CA GLY A 95 -24.66 -26.26 -12.39
C GLY A 95 -24.29 -24.85 -11.91
N ARG A 96 -24.86 -23.83 -12.57
CA ARG A 96 -25.02 -22.44 -12.08
C ARG A 96 -23.86 -21.85 -11.25
N ILE A 97 -22.72 -21.57 -11.89
CA ILE A 97 -21.79 -20.53 -11.44
C ILE A 97 -21.48 -19.63 -12.64
N PRO A 98 -21.79 -18.31 -12.62
CA PRO A 98 -21.42 -17.40 -13.69
C PRO A 98 -19.94 -17.03 -13.59
N LEU A 99 -19.09 -17.76 -14.31
CA LEU A 99 -17.67 -17.40 -14.45
C LEU A 99 -17.54 -16.18 -15.37
N THR A 100 -16.85 -15.14 -14.90
CA THR A 100 -16.59 -13.93 -15.70
C THR A 100 -15.58 -14.21 -16.82
N PRO A 101 -15.67 -13.55 -17.99
CA PRO A 101 -14.77 -13.80 -19.12
C PRO A 101 -13.27 -13.68 -18.76
N ALA A 102 -12.92 -12.78 -17.84
CA ALA A 102 -11.56 -12.62 -17.34
C ALA A 102 -10.98 -13.90 -16.69
N TYR A 103 -11.83 -14.70 -16.02
CA TYR A 103 -11.42 -15.95 -15.39
C TYR A 103 -11.12 -17.04 -16.41
N VAL A 104 -11.91 -17.10 -17.49
CA VAL A 104 -11.67 -18.03 -18.62
C VAL A 104 -10.38 -17.66 -19.36
N ILE A 105 -10.12 -16.36 -19.55
CA ILE A 105 -8.89 -15.84 -20.17
C ILE A 105 -7.66 -16.15 -19.30
N ASP A 106 -7.72 -15.94 -17.98
CA ASP A 106 -6.62 -16.29 -17.06
C ASP A 106 -6.31 -17.80 -17.06
N MET A 107 -7.35 -18.64 -17.06
CA MET A 107 -7.17 -20.10 -17.16
C MET A 107 -6.52 -20.51 -18.49
N PHE A 108 -6.93 -19.88 -19.61
CA PHE A 108 -6.37 -20.14 -20.93
C PHE A 108 -4.91 -19.69 -21.03
N LEU A 109 -4.58 -18.48 -20.54
CA LEU A 109 -3.21 -17.95 -20.51
C LEU A 109 -2.28 -18.80 -19.65
N LYS A 110 -2.74 -19.28 -18.48
CA LYS A 110 -1.97 -20.21 -17.64
C LYS A 110 -1.77 -21.57 -18.31
N SER A 111 -2.77 -22.07 -19.02
CA SER A 111 -2.62 -23.28 -19.84
C SER A 111 -1.54 -23.09 -20.92
N VAL A 112 -1.61 -22.02 -21.71
CA VAL A 112 -0.62 -21.72 -22.75
C VAL A 112 0.79 -21.52 -22.17
N TYR A 113 0.90 -20.90 -20.99
CA TYR A 113 2.18 -20.73 -20.29
C TYR A 113 2.78 -22.07 -19.85
N CYS A 114 1.97 -22.99 -19.31
CA CYS A 114 2.44 -24.35 -18.99
C CYS A 114 2.87 -25.11 -20.25
N THR A 115 2.10 -25.06 -21.35
CA THR A 115 2.46 -25.76 -22.60
C THR A 115 3.77 -25.22 -23.20
N THR A 116 3.97 -23.90 -23.17
CA THR A 116 5.20 -23.28 -23.67
C THR A 116 6.41 -23.61 -22.78
N LEU A 117 6.28 -23.58 -21.44
CA LEU A 117 7.35 -23.99 -20.52
C LEU A 117 7.78 -25.44 -20.77
N VAL A 118 6.82 -26.37 -20.83
CA VAL A 118 7.09 -27.81 -21.07
C VAL A 118 7.73 -28.03 -22.45
N SER A 119 7.27 -27.31 -23.49
CA SER A 119 7.89 -27.39 -24.82
C SER A 119 9.35 -26.92 -24.81
N SER A 120 9.69 -25.90 -24.02
CA SER A 120 11.05 -25.36 -23.96
C SER A 120 12.05 -26.29 -23.25
N SER A 121 11.63 -26.98 -22.18
CA SER A 121 12.44 -28.02 -21.54
C SER A 121 12.65 -29.23 -22.45
N PHE A 122 11.62 -29.63 -23.18
CA PHE A 122 11.73 -30.72 -24.16
C PHE A 122 12.67 -30.35 -25.32
N PHE A 123 12.64 -29.08 -25.76
CA PHE A 123 13.54 -28.56 -26.80
C PHE A 123 15.01 -28.58 -26.35
N ALA A 124 15.28 -28.20 -25.10
CA ALA A 124 16.63 -28.21 -24.54
C ALA A 124 17.20 -29.64 -24.41
N GLN A 125 16.41 -30.59 -23.89
CA GLN A 125 16.83 -32.00 -23.81
C GLN A 125 16.96 -32.64 -25.21
N SER A 126 16.07 -32.32 -26.16
CA SER A 126 16.12 -32.88 -27.52
C SER A 126 17.30 -32.35 -28.34
N LEU A 127 17.75 -31.10 -28.11
CA LEU A 127 18.99 -30.59 -28.70
C LEU A 127 20.22 -31.29 -28.11
N TYR A 128 20.26 -31.48 -26.79
CA TYR A 128 21.37 -32.15 -26.10
C TYR A 128 21.52 -33.63 -26.52
N LEU A 129 20.39 -34.34 -26.71
CA LEU A 129 20.38 -35.71 -27.25
C LEU A 129 20.74 -35.78 -28.75
N SER A 130 20.53 -34.71 -29.51
CA SER A 130 20.86 -34.66 -30.95
C SER A 130 22.36 -34.59 -31.22
N GLU A 131 23.18 -34.06 -30.30
CA GLU A 131 24.65 -34.08 -30.43
C GLU A 131 25.26 -35.45 -30.09
N CYS A 132 24.58 -36.26 -29.27
CA CYS A 132 25.06 -37.61 -28.89
C CYS A 132 24.68 -38.73 -29.89
N LEU A 133 23.80 -38.49 -30.87
CA LEU A 133 23.31 -39.51 -31.80
C LEU A 133 23.62 -39.17 -33.28
N SER A 134 24.88 -38.84 -33.56
CA SER A 134 25.43 -38.83 -34.92
C SER A 134 25.53 -40.27 -35.46
N GLY A 135 24.44 -40.83 -35.98
CA GLY A 135 24.51 -42.19 -36.52
C GLY A 135 23.24 -42.97 -36.85
N MET A 136 22.12 -42.35 -37.28
CA MET A 136 21.03 -43.12 -37.92
C MET A 136 20.24 -42.28 -38.94
N LYS A 137 20.32 -42.66 -40.22
CA LYS A 137 19.45 -42.13 -41.28
C LYS A 137 18.12 -42.89 -41.27
N ILE A 138 17.06 -42.31 -40.70
CA ILE A 138 15.61 -42.56 -40.93
C ILE A 138 14.85 -41.47 -40.11
N PHE A 139 13.59 -41.15 -40.45
CA PHE A 139 12.74 -40.07 -39.87
C PHE A 139 12.89 -38.63 -40.43
N SER A 140 12.91 -38.45 -41.76
CA SER A 140 12.86 -37.13 -42.40
C SER A 140 11.46 -36.50 -42.58
N GLY A 141 10.39 -37.20 -42.19
CA GLY A 141 8.99 -36.76 -42.43
C GLY A 141 8.29 -36.08 -41.26
N TRP A 142 8.29 -36.69 -40.07
CA TRP A 142 7.40 -36.30 -38.96
C TRP A 142 7.81 -35.01 -38.24
N HIS A 143 9.11 -34.72 -38.12
CA HIS A 143 9.59 -33.48 -37.49
C HIS A 143 9.05 -32.21 -38.19
N ARG A 144 8.81 -32.26 -39.52
CA ARG A 144 8.22 -31.13 -40.26
C ARG A 144 6.79 -30.82 -39.83
N PHE A 145 6.01 -31.81 -39.39
CA PHE A 145 4.68 -31.59 -38.84
C PHE A 145 4.72 -31.10 -37.39
N VAL A 146 5.56 -31.71 -36.54
CA VAL A 146 5.68 -31.35 -35.12
C VAL A 146 6.20 -29.91 -34.93
N PHE A 147 7.15 -29.46 -35.76
CA PHE A 147 7.64 -28.07 -35.73
C PHE A 147 6.84 -27.13 -36.64
N GLY A 148 6.19 -27.64 -37.69
CA GLY A 148 5.38 -26.83 -38.61
C GLY A 148 4.07 -26.33 -38.00
N LEU A 149 3.33 -27.17 -37.27
CA LEU A 149 2.04 -26.78 -36.69
C LEU A 149 2.15 -25.59 -35.71
N PRO A 150 3.05 -25.62 -34.70
CA PRO A 150 3.21 -24.49 -33.78
C PRO A 150 3.67 -23.22 -34.48
N LEU A 151 4.52 -23.34 -35.51
CA LEU A 151 4.97 -22.20 -36.30
C LEU A 151 3.83 -21.58 -37.12
N ILE A 152 2.91 -22.39 -37.66
CA ILE A 152 1.71 -21.90 -38.37
C ILE A 152 0.78 -21.16 -37.39
N PHE A 153 0.56 -21.68 -36.18
CA PHE A 153 -0.22 -20.98 -35.15
C PHE A 153 0.46 -19.68 -34.69
N LEU A 154 1.78 -19.68 -34.52
CA LEU A 154 2.53 -18.47 -34.18
C LEU A 154 2.46 -17.42 -35.30
N LEU A 155 2.65 -17.84 -36.55
CA LEU A 155 2.61 -16.96 -37.72
C LEU A 155 1.21 -16.40 -37.96
N THR A 156 0.15 -17.20 -37.86
CA THR A 156 -1.24 -16.69 -37.95
C THR A 156 -1.57 -15.74 -36.82
N HIS A 157 -1.09 -15.98 -35.60
CA HIS A 157 -1.27 -15.04 -34.49
C HIS A 157 -0.47 -13.75 -34.66
N LEU A 158 0.74 -13.81 -35.22
CA LEU A 158 1.56 -12.64 -35.58
C LEU A 158 0.95 -11.86 -36.75
N PHE A 159 0.40 -12.53 -37.76
CA PHE A 159 -0.35 -11.89 -38.85
C PHE A 159 -1.59 -11.18 -38.30
N ASN A 160 -2.45 -11.84 -37.51
CA ASN A 160 -3.61 -11.20 -36.89
C ASN A 160 -3.23 -9.96 -36.04
N VAL A 161 -2.12 -10.03 -35.28
CA VAL A 161 -1.62 -8.88 -34.49
C VAL A 161 -1.06 -7.76 -35.36
N MET A 162 -0.41 -8.10 -36.49
CA MET A 162 0.12 -7.14 -37.44
C MET A 162 -0.98 -6.52 -38.33
N GLU A 163 -2.06 -7.26 -38.59
CA GLU A 163 -3.27 -6.82 -39.29
C GLU A 163 -4.07 -5.85 -38.41
N LEU A 164 -4.30 -6.18 -37.12
CA LEU A 164 -4.77 -5.23 -36.10
C LEU A 164 -3.89 -3.96 -35.99
N HIS A 165 -2.58 -4.06 -36.26
CA HIS A 165 -1.68 -2.92 -36.29
C HIS A 165 -1.75 -2.12 -37.61
N LYS A 166 -2.09 -2.76 -38.74
CA LYS A 166 -2.29 -2.10 -40.03
C LYS A 166 -3.65 -1.42 -40.11
N ASP A 167 -4.71 -2.03 -39.58
CA ASP A 167 -6.03 -1.43 -39.43
C ASP A 167 -6.00 -0.23 -38.47
N SER A 168 -5.01 -0.15 -37.58
CA SER A 168 -4.73 1.06 -36.79
C SER A 168 -3.95 2.15 -37.53
N LYS A 169 -3.49 1.89 -38.77
CA LYS A 169 -2.55 2.71 -39.54
C LYS A 169 -2.72 2.63 -41.07
N MET A 170 -3.94 2.74 -41.60
CA MET A 170 -4.16 3.46 -42.87
C MET A 170 -5.62 3.86 -43.07
N GLU A 171 -5.80 5.10 -43.52
CA GLU A 171 -7.01 5.67 -44.14
C GLU A 171 -8.27 5.81 -43.25
N GLU A 172 -8.27 6.84 -42.39
CA GLU A 172 -9.44 7.71 -42.23
C GLU A 172 -9.51 8.64 -43.47
N PRO A 173 -10.53 8.55 -44.34
CA PRO A 173 -10.85 9.59 -45.32
C PRO A 173 -11.48 10.78 -44.61
N GLN A 174 -11.30 11.98 -45.16
CA GLN A 174 -11.80 13.23 -44.58
C GLN A 174 -13.34 13.24 -44.45
N MET A 175 -13.84 13.02 -43.23
CA MET A 175 -15.20 13.41 -42.84
C MET A 175 -15.19 13.90 -41.39
N GLU A 176 -15.84 15.04 -41.14
CA GLU A 176 -15.88 15.69 -39.83
C GLU A 176 -16.79 14.92 -38.86
N GLU A 177 -16.25 13.88 -38.20
CA GLU A 177 -16.93 13.27 -37.06
C GLU A 177 -16.67 14.03 -35.75
N PRO A 178 -17.70 14.14 -34.87
CA PRO A 178 -17.64 15.00 -33.71
C PRO A 178 -16.58 14.52 -32.72
N HIS A 179 -15.85 15.50 -32.14
CA HIS A 179 -14.85 15.30 -31.09
C HIS A 179 -15.07 14.04 -30.26
N LYS A 180 -14.06 13.13 -30.27
CA LYS A 180 -13.91 12.07 -29.27
C LYS A 180 -14.25 12.66 -27.91
N GLN A 181 -15.42 12.31 -27.37
CA GLN A 181 -15.77 12.71 -26.01
C GLN A 181 -14.76 12.02 -25.11
N LEU A 182 -13.78 12.78 -24.62
CA LEU A 182 -13.11 12.43 -23.37
C LEU A 182 -14.23 12.10 -22.40
N THR A 183 -14.28 10.86 -21.92
CA THR A 183 -15.23 10.45 -20.88
C THR A 183 -15.06 11.42 -19.73
N LYS A 184 -16.04 12.32 -19.60
CA LYS A 184 -15.90 13.53 -18.81
C LYS A 184 -15.80 13.14 -17.35
N LYS A 185 -14.57 13.07 -16.87
CA LYS A 185 -14.20 12.64 -15.53
C LYS A 185 -15.06 13.39 -14.52
N PHE A 186 -15.60 12.65 -13.54
CA PHE A 186 -16.59 13.22 -12.64
C PHE A 186 -16.02 14.41 -11.84
N ASP A 187 -16.47 15.60 -12.19
CA ASP A 187 -16.13 16.86 -11.52
C ASP A 187 -16.81 17.01 -10.15
N HIS A 188 -17.46 15.96 -9.63
CA HIS A 188 -18.16 15.95 -8.34
C HIS A 188 -17.76 14.76 -7.46
N LEU A 189 -17.92 14.94 -6.15
CA LEU A 189 -17.72 13.89 -5.16
C LEU A 189 -18.85 12.85 -5.27
N VAL A 190 -18.49 11.61 -5.57
CA VAL A 190 -19.43 10.47 -5.51
C VAL A 190 -19.34 9.85 -4.12
N LEU A 191 -20.50 9.62 -3.48
CA LEU A 191 -20.59 9.01 -2.15
C LEU A 191 -21.16 7.59 -2.26
N GLY A 192 -20.41 6.62 -1.73
CA GLY A 192 -20.90 5.27 -1.48
C GLY A 192 -21.31 5.07 -0.03
N PRO A 193 -21.87 3.89 0.34
CA PRO A 193 -22.18 3.58 1.73
C PRO A 193 -20.91 3.58 2.61
N ALA A 194 -21.02 4.10 3.83
CA ALA A 194 -19.89 4.17 4.75
C ALA A 194 -19.27 2.78 5.04
N ALA A 195 -17.96 2.78 5.24
CA ALA A 195 -17.17 1.59 5.55
C ALA A 195 -17.31 1.18 7.05
N GLY A 196 -17.29 -0.11 7.35
CA GLY A 196 -17.34 -0.61 8.74
C GLY A 196 -18.69 -0.45 9.44
N GLN A 197 -19.78 -0.44 8.69
CA GLN A 197 -21.14 -0.40 9.24
C GLN A 197 -21.40 -1.58 10.20
N GLY A 198 -22.04 -1.31 11.34
CA GLY A 198 -22.34 -2.31 12.37
C GLY A 198 -21.20 -2.61 13.35
N LEU A 199 -19.98 -2.11 13.11
CA LEU A 199 -18.86 -2.24 14.04
C LEU A 199 -18.92 -1.15 15.11
N SER A 200 -19.15 -1.53 16.37
CA SER A 200 -19.32 -0.60 17.51
C SER A 200 -18.12 0.34 17.77
N ASN A 201 -16.92 -0.06 17.34
CA ASN A 201 -15.70 0.73 17.43
C ASN A 201 -15.35 1.50 16.13
N ARG A 202 -16.35 1.75 15.27
CA ARG A 202 -16.23 2.53 14.03
C ARG A 202 -17.25 3.64 13.95
N LEU A 203 -16.88 4.70 13.24
CA LEU A 203 -17.78 5.78 12.84
C LEU A 203 -18.91 5.19 11.98
N GLN A 204 -20.15 5.40 12.44
CA GLN A 204 -21.38 4.97 11.77
C GLN A 204 -22.02 6.20 11.13
N CYS A 205 -22.49 6.07 9.89
CA CYS A 205 -22.98 7.20 9.09
C CYS A 205 -24.29 6.88 8.39
N GLN A 206 -25.20 7.85 8.34
CA GLN A 206 -26.39 7.86 7.48
C GLN A 206 -26.23 8.98 6.46
N GLY A 207 -25.81 8.62 5.24
CA GLY A 207 -25.30 9.60 4.28
C GLY A 207 -24.07 10.32 4.85
N THR A 208 -24.11 11.66 4.90
CA THR A 208 -23.07 12.50 5.50
C THR A 208 -23.28 12.77 7.00
N LYS A 209 -24.35 12.26 7.62
CA LYS A 209 -24.62 12.45 9.05
C LYS A 209 -24.03 11.35 9.91
N ALA A 210 -23.31 11.74 10.96
CA ALA A 210 -22.75 10.81 11.94
C ALA A 210 -23.81 10.30 12.91
N LEU A 211 -23.92 8.98 13.05
CA LEU A 211 -24.84 8.31 13.98
C LEU A 211 -24.20 8.07 15.36
N ASN A 212 -22.88 8.05 15.42
CA ASN A 212 -22.10 8.10 16.66
C ASN A 212 -21.00 9.17 16.53
N ARG A 213 -20.59 9.73 17.66
CA ARG A 213 -19.55 10.77 17.69
C ARG A 213 -18.17 10.13 17.80
N THR A 214 -17.17 10.75 17.19
CA THR A 214 -15.78 10.49 17.57
C THR A 214 -15.55 10.86 19.04
N TYR A 215 -14.59 10.21 19.69
CA TYR A 215 -14.24 10.49 21.09
C TYR A 215 -13.47 11.80 21.23
N SER A 216 -14.14 12.93 20.94
CA SER A 216 -13.61 14.27 21.18
C SER A 216 -13.19 14.39 22.64
N SER A 217 -11.93 14.70 22.84
CA SER A 217 -11.33 14.58 24.16
C SER A 217 -11.61 15.80 25.04
N ASN A 218 -12.70 15.72 25.80
CA ASN A 218 -13.07 16.72 26.82
C ASN A 218 -12.01 16.93 27.92
N SER A 219 -10.96 16.10 27.99
CA SER A 219 -9.81 16.32 28.88
C SER A 219 -8.93 17.47 28.38
N LYS A 220 -9.33 18.70 28.72
CA LYS A 220 -8.49 19.92 28.73
C LYS A 220 -7.36 19.85 29.80
N SER A 221 -6.76 18.68 30.01
CA SER A 221 -5.55 18.52 30.81
C SER A 221 -4.38 19.12 30.04
N SER A 222 -3.68 20.09 30.64
CA SER A 222 -2.52 20.73 30.02
C SER A 222 -1.47 19.70 29.61
N VAL A 223 -1.00 19.80 28.37
CA VAL A 223 0.32 19.27 28.01
C VAL A 223 1.35 20.08 28.79
N ASP A 224 2.38 19.43 29.31
CA ASP A 224 3.56 20.14 29.79
C ASP A 224 4.32 20.72 28.58
N GLY A 225 4.06 21.99 28.30
CA GLY A 225 4.62 22.71 27.15
C GLY A 225 3.61 23.10 26.06
N SER A 226 4.14 23.67 24.98
CA SER A 226 3.41 24.06 23.77
C SER A 226 3.58 23.03 22.64
N ILE A 227 2.79 23.15 21.57
CA ILE A 227 2.86 22.28 20.39
C ILE A 227 3.00 23.15 19.14
N THR A 228 3.98 22.80 18.31
CA THR A 228 4.23 23.44 17.02
C THR A 228 4.15 22.39 15.91
N PHE A 229 3.22 22.56 14.98
CA PHE A 229 3.18 21.82 13.73
C PHE A 229 4.26 22.35 12.79
N VAL A 230 4.97 21.45 12.12
CA VAL A 230 6.05 21.78 11.20
C VAL A 230 5.82 21.06 9.89
N THR A 231 5.63 21.80 8.80
CA THR A 231 5.44 21.22 7.46
C THR A 231 6.44 21.78 6.48
N VAL A 232 6.88 20.98 5.52
CA VAL A 232 7.72 21.45 4.40
C VAL A 232 6.79 21.78 3.23
N PHE A 233 6.85 23.02 2.75
CA PHE A 233 6.03 23.49 1.65
C PHE A 233 6.82 24.47 0.79
N THR A 234 6.65 24.41 -0.53
CA THR A 234 7.32 25.29 -1.49
C THR A 234 6.42 25.54 -2.69
N ILE A 235 6.57 26.71 -3.31
CA ILE A 235 5.92 27.07 -4.57
C ILE A 235 6.99 27.19 -5.65
N TYR A 236 6.76 26.52 -6.78
CA TYR A 236 7.61 26.59 -7.97
C TYR A 236 7.20 27.77 -8.86
N LYS A 237 8.14 28.64 -9.24
CA LYS A 237 7.86 29.83 -10.07
C LYS A 237 7.22 29.51 -11.43
N SER A 238 7.47 28.33 -12.00
CA SER A 238 6.78 27.87 -13.22
C SER A 238 5.26 27.76 -13.08
N SER A 239 4.71 27.67 -11.86
CA SER A 239 3.26 27.70 -11.63
C SER A 239 2.62 29.09 -11.67
N LEU A 240 3.42 30.16 -11.82
CA LEU A 240 2.95 31.53 -12.06
C LEU A 240 2.80 31.87 -13.56
N ASN A 241 3.35 31.05 -14.45
CA ASN A 241 3.25 31.26 -15.91
C ASN A 241 2.13 30.40 -16.55
N ASP A 242 1.56 29.43 -15.83
CA ASP A 242 0.42 28.58 -16.26
C ASP A 242 -0.93 29.35 -16.23
N VAL A 243 -0.95 30.69 -16.36
CA VAL A 243 -2.15 31.54 -16.09
C VAL A 243 -3.21 31.46 -17.19
N GLU A 244 -2.82 31.17 -18.43
CA GLU A 244 -3.74 31.19 -19.58
C GLU A 244 -4.34 29.84 -19.95
N ASP A 245 -3.73 28.72 -19.53
CA ASP A 245 -4.21 27.39 -19.90
C ASP A 245 -5.34 26.88 -18.99
N LYS A 246 -6.55 27.41 -19.27
CA LYS A 246 -7.80 27.03 -18.58
C LYS A 246 -8.11 25.53 -18.64
N SER A 247 -7.52 24.78 -19.57
CA SER A 247 -7.71 23.32 -19.68
C SER A 247 -7.10 22.54 -18.51
N SER A 248 -6.14 23.13 -17.80
CA SER A 248 -5.39 22.52 -16.70
C SER A 248 -6.03 22.70 -15.30
N ASN A 249 -7.12 23.46 -15.20
CA ASN A 249 -7.75 23.81 -13.93
C ASN A 249 -8.46 22.62 -13.27
N THR A 250 -8.33 22.50 -11.95
CA THR A 250 -9.06 21.49 -11.15
C THR A 250 -10.30 22.14 -10.54
N ILE A 251 -11.48 21.62 -10.87
CA ILE A 251 -12.75 22.00 -10.24
C ILE A 251 -12.92 21.23 -8.93
N VAL A 252 -13.32 21.93 -7.86
CA VAL A 252 -13.60 21.36 -6.55
C VAL A 252 -14.81 22.07 -5.94
N GLY A 253 -15.97 21.41 -5.95
CA GLY A 253 -17.25 22.06 -5.68
C GLY A 253 -17.47 23.21 -6.67
N ASN A 254 -17.82 24.40 -6.16
CA ASN A 254 -18.07 25.59 -6.98
C ASN A 254 -16.80 26.41 -7.29
N ALA A 255 -15.62 25.94 -6.90
CA ALA A 255 -14.36 26.66 -7.09
C ALA A 255 -13.46 25.99 -8.14
N SER A 256 -12.84 26.80 -9.00
CA SER A 256 -11.86 26.36 -9.99
C SER A 256 -10.46 26.79 -9.56
N TYR A 257 -9.52 25.86 -9.52
CA TYR A 257 -8.15 26.10 -9.06
C TYR A 257 -7.13 25.77 -10.15
N ASN A 258 -6.28 26.74 -10.48
CA ASN A 258 -5.02 26.45 -11.15
C ASN A 258 -4.04 25.75 -10.18
N LYS A 259 -2.93 25.26 -10.71
CA LYS A 259 -1.92 24.47 -9.98
C LYS A 259 -1.32 25.19 -8.77
N PHE A 260 -1.09 26.50 -8.86
CA PHE A 260 -0.67 27.35 -7.75
C PHE A 260 -1.78 27.47 -6.69
N GLY A 261 -2.97 27.90 -7.11
CA GLY A 261 -4.12 28.15 -6.24
C GLY A 261 -4.57 26.89 -5.50
N ARG A 262 -4.53 25.73 -6.15
CA ARG A 262 -4.81 24.42 -5.52
C ARG A 262 -3.80 24.10 -4.41
N SER A 263 -2.53 24.39 -4.64
CA SER A 263 -1.47 24.15 -3.66
C SER A 263 -1.61 25.09 -2.44
N MET A 264 -1.92 26.37 -2.68
CA MET A 264 -2.20 27.33 -1.61
C MET A 264 -3.52 27.04 -0.88
N ALA A 265 -4.55 26.55 -1.56
CA ALA A 265 -5.80 26.10 -0.94
C ALA A 265 -5.55 24.95 0.05
N LEU A 266 -4.75 23.95 -0.36
CA LEU A 266 -4.37 22.83 0.52
C LEU A 266 -3.63 23.30 1.77
N LEU A 267 -2.61 24.17 1.61
CA LEU A 267 -1.88 24.75 2.74
C LEU A 267 -2.80 25.54 3.68
N ASN A 268 -3.71 26.35 3.14
CA ASN A 268 -4.68 27.09 3.94
C ASN A 268 -5.64 26.15 4.69
N VAL A 269 -6.10 25.07 4.06
CA VAL A 269 -6.98 24.07 4.70
C VAL A 269 -6.25 23.29 5.81
N PHE A 270 -4.98 22.92 5.59
CA PHE A 270 -4.12 22.33 6.62
C PHE A 270 -4.01 23.24 7.86
N ILE A 271 -3.71 24.53 7.65
CA ILE A 271 -3.68 25.54 8.73
C ILE A 271 -5.05 25.65 9.41
N ASN A 272 -6.14 25.69 8.63
CA ASN A 272 -7.49 25.83 9.18
C ASN A 272 -7.87 24.66 10.10
N PHE A 273 -7.60 23.41 9.70
CA PHE A 273 -7.90 22.24 10.54
C PHE A 273 -7.13 22.27 11.87
N ILE A 274 -5.86 22.70 11.85
CA ILE A 274 -5.06 22.88 13.07
C ILE A 274 -5.64 24.02 13.94
N GLN A 275 -6.04 25.14 13.34
CA GLN A 275 -6.60 26.27 14.09
C GLN A 275 -7.98 25.94 14.71
N VAL A 276 -8.77 25.06 14.08
CA VAL A 276 -10.05 24.58 14.62
C VAL A 276 -9.82 23.60 15.78
N THR A 277 -8.97 22.59 15.60
CA THR A 277 -8.84 21.47 16.56
C THR A 277 -7.82 21.72 17.66
N MET A 278 -6.78 22.50 17.37
CA MET A 278 -5.70 22.82 18.30
C MET A 278 -5.35 24.32 18.25
N PRO A 279 -6.30 25.23 18.57
CA PRO A 279 -6.17 26.70 18.39
C PRO A 279 -5.01 27.37 19.13
N LYS A 280 -4.41 26.70 20.12
CA LYS A 280 -3.24 27.20 20.86
C LYS A 280 -1.91 26.86 20.19
N SER A 281 -1.88 25.89 19.30
CA SER A 281 -0.67 25.43 18.61
C SER A 281 -0.15 26.45 17.60
N GLU A 282 1.14 26.38 17.30
CA GLU A 282 1.76 27.13 16.22
C GLU A 282 1.91 26.28 14.95
N VAL A 283 2.01 26.93 13.79
CA VAL A 283 2.32 26.29 12.51
C VAL A 283 3.56 26.95 11.91
N MET A 284 4.62 26.18 11.71
CA MET A 284 5.84 26.61 11.05
C MET A 284 5.96 25.93 9.69
N ILE A 285 6.12 26.75 8.65
CA ILE A 285 6.24 26.29 7.28
C ILE A 285 7.70 26.41 6.85
N LEU A 286 8.37 25.26 6.74
CA LEU A 286 9.74 25.17 6.23
C LEU A 286 9.69 25.32 4.70
N THR A 287 10.30 26.38 4.18
CA THR A 287 10.20 26.74 2.76
C THR A 287 11.55 27.02 2.12
N ASP A 288 11.58 26.96 0.80
CA ASP A 288 12.71 27.43 0.00
C ASP A 288 12.87 28.96 0.15
N PRO A 289 14.07 29.48 0.50
CA PRO A 289 14.35 30.91 0.57
C PRO A 289 14.06 31.70 -0.71
N VAL A 290 14.05 31.06 -1.90
CA VAL A 290 13.72 31.73 -3.17
C VAL A 290 12.26 31.57 -3.62
N SER A 291 11.41 30.94 -2.78
CA SER A 291 9.98 30.81 -3.08
C SER A 291 9.22 32.09 -2.71
N ASP A 292 8.37 32.57 -3.61
CA ASP A 292 7.50 33.74 -3.38
C ASP A 292 6.28 33.40 -2.47
N LEU A 293 6.43 32.41 -1.59
CA LEU A 293 5.42 31.97 -0.63
C LEU A 293 5.18 33.08 0.41
N SER A 294 3.95 33.57 0.49
CA SER A 294 3.52 34.47 1.56
C SER A 294 2.28 33.93 2.28
N VAL A 295 2.35 33.88 3.61
CA VAL A 295 1.25 33.48 4.49
C VAL A 295 1.21 34.43 5.67
N ARG A 296 0.18 35.27 5.76
CA ARG A 296 -0.04 36.21 6.88
C ARG A 296 -1.23 35.75 7.72
N ARG A 297 -0.97 34.99 8.79
CA ARG A 297 -1.99 34.45 9.70
C ARG A 297 -1.45 34.39 11.14
N ASN A 298 -2.33 34.53 12.12
CA ASN A 298 -1.96 34.39 13.53
C ASN A 298 -1.45 32.97 13.82
N ARG A 299 -0.38 32.85 14.63
CA ARG A 299 0.33 31.61 14.98
C ARG A 299 0.88 30.82 13.77
N VAL A 300 1.02 31.45 12.60
CA VAL A 300 1.68 30.86 11.43
C VAL A 300 2.94 31.65 11.10
N SER A 301 4.06 30.96 10.94
CA SER A 301 5.33 31.58 10.50
C SER A 301 5.99 30.79 9.37
N LEU A 302 6.69 31.52 8.50
CA LEU A 302 7.55 30.95 7.47
C LEU A 302 8.96 30.82 8.02
N TYR A 303 9.63 29.71 7.75
CA TYR A 303 11.00 29.45 8.18
C TYR A 303 11.83 29.00 6.96
N PRO A 304 12.56 29.92 6.32
CA PRO A 304 13.34 29.59 5.12
C PRO A 304 14.53 28.69 5.46
N ILE A 305 14.68 27.58 4.74
CA ILE A 305 15.82 26.65 4.87
C ILE A 305 16.40 26.40 3.49
N ALA A 306 17.68 26.71 3.28
CA ALA A 306 18.35 26.46 2.01
C ALA A 306 18.41 24.95 1.68
N GLY A 307 18.30 24.63 0.39
CA GLY A 307 18.45 23.26 -0.10
C GLY A 307 17.79 23.05 -1.46
N GLU A 308 17.57 21.78 -1.84
CA GLU A 308 17.11 21.42 -3.18
C GLU A 308 15.63 21.04 -3.16
N TYR A 309 14.78 21.97 -3.57
CA TYR A 309 13.33 21.84 -3.51
C TYR A 309 12.70 21.25 -4.78
N SER A 310 13.47 20.83 -5.78
CA SER A 310 12.96 20.20 -7.01
C SER A 310 11.98 19.04 -6.74
N ARG A 311 11.08 18.81 -7.71
CA ARG A 311 9.98 17.84 -7.64
C ARG A 311 10.42 16.38 -7.44
N ASP A 312 11.68 16.09 -7.76
CA ASP A 312 12.32 14.78 -7.61
C ASP A 312 13.31 14.71 -6.44
N LYS A 313 13.42 15.77 -5.62
CA LYS A 313 14.28 15.84 -4.43
C LYS A 313 13.54 16.24 -3.16
N LEU A 314 12.31 16.77 -3.27
CA LEU A 314 11.50 17.29 -2.17
C LEU A 314 11.40 16.36 -0.94
N MET A 315 11.28 15.04 -1.11
CA MET A 315 11.23 14.10 0.03
C MET A 315 12.57 13.98 0.78
N LEU A 316 13.69 14.06 0.06
CA LEU A 316 15.03 14.09 0.67
C LEU A 316 15.26 15.45 1.36
N GLN A 317 14.84 16.53 0.71
CA GLN A 317 14.89 17.88 1.26
C GLN A 317 13.99 18.05 2.49
N ARG A 318 12.87 17.33 2.58
CA ARG A 318 12.01 17.29 3.77
C ARG A 318 12.79 16.81 5.00
N ILE A 319 13.50 15.68 4.90
CA ILE A 319 14.33 15.16 6.01
C ILE A 319 15.46 16.13 6.35
N ARG A 320 16.15 16.69 5.34
CA ARG A 320 17.19 17.73 5.56
C ARG A 320 16.64 18.93 6.33
N SER A 321 15.48 19.43 5.90
CA SER A 321 14.79 20.57 6.53
C SER A 321 14.43 20.28 7.98
N TYR A 322 13.96 19.07 8.30
CA TYR A 322 13.68 18.66 9.68
C TYR A 322 14.95 18.57 10.54
N ILE A 323 16.07 18.05 10.00
CA ILE A 323 17.36 18.02 10.70
C ILE A 323 17.86 19.43 10.99
N THR A 324 17.91 20.32 9.99
CA THR A 324 18.33 21.72 10.14
C THR A 324 17.43 22.47 11.13
N PHE A 325 16.11 22.25 11.07
CA PHE A 325 15.18 22.84 12.03
C PHE A 325 15.47 22.37 13.47
N LEU A 326 15.61 21.06 13.71
CA LEU A 326 15.93 20.51 15.03
C LEU A 326 17.27 21.02 15.55
N GLU A 327 18.27 21.18 14.67
CA GLU A 327 19.56 21.76 15.00
C GLU A 327 19.45 23.20 15.50
N THR A 328 18.73 24.06 14.79
CA THR A 328 18.49 25.44 15.26
C THR A 328 17.65 25.48 16.54
N ARG A 329 16.68 24.56 16.73
CA ARG A 329 15.92 24.48 17.99
C ARG A 329 16.79 24.04 19.17
N LEU A 330 17.71 23.09 18.98
CA LEU A 330 18.66 22.68 20.01
C LEU A 330 19.60 23.82 20.41
N GLN A 331 20.11 24.59 19.44
CA GLN A 331 20.95 25.78 19.67
C GLN A 331 20.19 26.92 20.39
N ASN A 332 18.89 27.09 20.13
CA ASN A 332 18.10 28.10 20.82
C ASN A 332 17.76 27.70 22.27
N LEU A 333 17.59 26.41 22.56
CA LEU A 333 17.30 25.91 23.91
C LEU A 333 18.48 26.06 24.88
N SER A 334 19.73 25.99 24.39
CA SER A 334 20.90 26.28 25.22
C SER A 334 21.04 27.78 25.57
N GLN A 335 20.32 28.66 24.87
CA GLN A 335 20.35 30.11 25.09
C GLN A 335 19.15 30.63 25.90
N LYS A 336 18.04 29.88 25.97
CA LYS A 336 16.82 30.27 26.70
C LYS A 336 16.23 29.08 27.46
N ALA A 337 16.48 29.05 28.77
CA ALA A 337 15.73 28.21 29.69
C ALA A 337 14.28 28.69 29.78
N GLY A 338 13.35 27.97 29.16
CA GLY A 338 11.94 28.31 29.09
C GLY A 338 11.10 27.18 28.50
N ASN A 339 9.77 27.31 28.63
CA ASN A 339 8.74 26.31 28.34
C ASN A 339 9.06 25.34 27.18
N ILE A 340 8.87 24.05 27.44
CA ILE A 340 9.02 22.97 26.46
C ILE A 340 8.09 23.22 25.26
N THR A 341 8.61 23.04 24.04
CA THR A 341 7.82 23.09 22.81
C THR A 341 7.98 21.78 22.07
N HIS A 342 6.91 21.00 21.97
CA HIS A 342 6.89 19.74 21.23
C HIS A 342 6.64 20.00 19.73
N TYR A 343 7.24 19.19 18.87
CA TYR A 343 7.16 19.37 17.42
C TYR A 343 6.38 18.24 16.75
N LEU A 344 5.48 18.59 15.84
CA LEU A 344 4.72 17.65 15.01
C LEU A 344 5.08 17.89 13.54
N PHE A 345 6.05 17.13 13.04
CA PHE A 345 6.42 17.14 11.63
C PHE A 345 5.35 16.43 10.81
N THR A 346 4.75 17.13 9.86
CA THR A 346 3.57 16.65 9.13
C THR A 346 3.62 17.03 7.66
N ASP A 347 2.99 16.21 6.83
CA ASP A 347 2.69 16.58 5.45
C ASP A 347 1.51 17.57 5.42
N SER A 348 1.48 18.45 4.41
CA SER A 348 0.46 19.50 4.28
C SER A 348 -0.86 19.01 3.67
N ASP A 349 -0.97 17.71 3.35
CA ASP A 349 -2.18 17.03 2.89
C ASP A 349 -2.84 16.19 4.01
N ILE A 350 -2.78 16.69 5.26
CA ILE A 350 -3.51 16.11 6.40
C ILE A 350 -4.57 17.06 6.97
N ALA A 351 -5.63 16.49 7.55
CA ALA A 351 -6.49 17.17 8.51
C ALA A 351 -6.23 16.61 9.91
N VAL A 352 -5.91 17.48 10.86
CA VAL A 352 -5.98 17.18 12.30
C VAL A 352 -7.43 17.31 12.72
N VAL A 353 -7.96 16.29 13.42
CA VAL A 353 -9.40 16.18 13.73
C VAL A 353 -9.70 15.95 15.24
N ASP A 354 -8.67 15.80 16.08
CA ASP A 354 -8.77 15.75 17.55
C ASP A 354 -7.39 16.05 18.19
N ASP A 355 -7.32 16.21 19.52
CA ASP A 355 -6.11 16.64 20.26
C ASP A 355 -4.93 15.66 20.13
N LEU A 356 -3.87 16.10 19.44
CA LEU A 356 -2.60 15.39 19.34
C LEU A 356 -1.67 15.58 20.55
N GLY A 357 -2.00 16.53 21.44
CA GLY A 357 -1.27 16.73 22.70
C GLY A 357 -1.30 15.51 23.62
N LYS A 358 -2.31 14.64 23.46
CA LYS A 358 -2.38 13.32 24.10
C LYS A 358 -1.12 12.48 23.92
N ILE A 359 -0.48 12.52 22.74
CA ILE A 359 0.75 11.76 22.48
C ILE A 359 1.81 12.07 23.54
N PHE A 360 1.96 13.34 23.92
CA PHE A 360 2.98 13.79 24.87
C PHE A 360 2.58 13.60 26.33
N ARG A 361 1.27 13.46 26.63
CA ARG A 361 0.75 13.19 27.98
C ARG A 361 0.73 11.70 28.28
N ASP A 362 0.14 10.91 27.38
CA ASP A 362 -0.12 9.48 27.55
C ASP A 362 1.18 8.65 27.36
N HIS A 363 2.18 9.21 26.68
CA HIS A 363 3.51 8.61 26.52
C HIS A 363 4.61 9.59 26.95
N PRO A 364 4.97 9.68 28.25
CA PRO A 364 6.04 10.58 28.70
C PRO A 364 7.43 10.19 28.16
N ASN A 365 7.70 8.88 27.99
CA ASN A 365 9.06 8.35 27.84
C ASN A 365 9.42 7.99 26.37
N PHE A 366 9.41 8.98 25.48
CA PHE A 366 9.92 8.84 24.11
C PHE A 366 10.65 10.10 23.64
N HIS A 367 11.59 9.93 22.69
CA HIS A 367 12.29 11.03 22.03
C HIS A 367 11.56 11.48 20.76
N LEU A 368 11.27 10.51 19.89
CA LEU A 368 10.60 10.69 18.61
C LEU A 368 9.48 9.63 18.45
N ALA A 369 8.42 9.95 17.72
CA ALA A 369 7.36 9.00 17.38
C ALA A 369 7.19 8.89 15.85
N LEU A 370 7.02 7.67 15.36
CA LEU A 370 6.75 7.34 13.96
C LEU A 370 5.37 6.71 13.82
N THR A 371 4.75 6.82 12.65
CA THR A 371 3.46 6.13 12.38
C THR A 371 3.66 4.83 11.62
N PHE A 372 2.98 3.76 12.04
CA PHE A 372 3.13 2.41 11.50
C PHE A 372 1.81 1.78 11.03
N ARG A 373 1.89 0.83 10.10
CA ARG A 373 0.74 0.10 9.52
C ARG A 373 1.10 -1.35 9.22
N ASN A 374 0.08 -2.21 9.16
CA ASN A 374 0.22 -3.59 8.69
C ASN A 374 0.43 -3.65 7.17
N ASN A 375 1.63 -3.31 6.73
CA ASN A 375 2.09 -3.44 5.35
C ASN A 375 3.56 -3.92 5.40
N LYS A 376 3.87 -5.07 4.78
CA LYS A 376 5.18 -5.73 4.93
C LYS A 376 6.32 -4.88 4.35
N ASP A 377 6.07 -4.25 3.21
CA ASP A 377 7.06 -3.53 2.40
C ASP A 377 7.22 -2.07 2.86
N GLN A 378 6.12 -1.42 3.24
CA GLN A 378 6.06 -0.03 3.68
C GLN A 378 5.40 0.10 5.07
N PRO A 379 5.95 -0.52 6.13
CA PRO A 379 5.32 -0.57 7.45
C PRO A 379 5.28 0.78 8.15
N LEU A 380 6.14 1.73 7.78
CA LEU A 380 6.22 3.07 8.38
C LEU A 380 5.75 4.13 7.38
N ASN A 381 5.14 5.21 7.89
CA ASN A 381 4.79 6.38 7.10
C ASN A 381 5.43 7.64 7.70
N SER A 382 6.06 8.44 6.83
CA SER A 382 6.85 9.63 7.18
C SER A 382 6.04 10.92 7.27
N GLY A 383 4.80 10.94 6.79
CA GLY A 383 3.97 12.15 6.78
C GLY A 383 3.41 12.56 8.15
N PHE A 384 3.80 11.84 9.21
CA PHE A 384 3.59 12.21 10.60
C PHE A 384 4.75 11.69 11.45
N ILE A 385 5.48 12.61 12.09
CA ILE A 385 6.56 12.34 13.06
C ILE A 385 6.40 13.31 14.23
N ALA A 386 6.27 12.81 15.47
CA ALA A 386 6.26 13.66 16.66
C ALA A 386 7.65 13.68 17.31
N VAL A 387 8.07 14.81 17.88
CA VAL A 387 9.33 14.94 18.63
C VAL A 387 9.06 15.69 19.93
N ARG A 388 9.50 15.11 21.05
CA ARG A 388 9.36 15.72 22.37
C ARG A 388 10.29 16.93 22.50
N GLY A 389 9.81 18.02 23.11
CA GLY A 389 10.51 19.30 23.16
C GLY A 389 11.72 19.39 24.10
N THR A 390 12.05 18.32 24.83
CA THR A 390 13.22 18.29 25.72
C THR A 390 14.53 18.29 24.92
N PRO A 391 15.62 18.93 25.38
CA PRO A 391 16.89 18.97 24.65
C PRO A 391 17.42 17.60 24.18
N GLU A 392 17.37 16.59 25.04
CA GLU A 392 17.80 15.22 24.70
C GLU A 392 16.95 14.61 23.60
N ALA A 393 15.62 14.72 23.68
CA ALA A 393 14.73 14.21 22.64
C ALA A 393 14.96 14.87 21.28
N ILE A 394 15.21 16.19 21.25
CA ILE A 394 15.54 16.94 20.03
C ILE A 394 16.89 16.47 19.45
N LEU A 395 17.91 16.29 20.29
CA LEU A 395 19.21 15.75 19.89
C LEU A 395 19.09 14.34 19.31
N ARG A 396 18.37 13.44 19.99
CA ARG A 396 18.15 12.05 19.54
C ARG A 396 17.33 11.98 18.27
N ALA A 397 16.28 12.79 18.15
CA ALA A 397 15.52 12.92 16.91
C ALA A 397 16.39 13.41 15.73
N LYS A 398 17.28 14.40 15.97
CA LYS A 398 18.23 14.87 14.95
C LYS A 398 19.16 13.75 14.49
N LEU A 399 19.80 13.05 15.42
CA LEU A 399 20.72 11.93 15.14
C LEU A 399 20.03 10.79 14.39
N PHE A 400 18.82 10.40 14.82
CA PHE A 400 18.02 9.39 14.13
C PHE A 400 17.69 9.80 12.68
N LEU A 401 17.22 11.03 12.47
CA LEU A 401 16.91 11.54 11.13
C LEU A 401 18.17 11.67 10.25
N GLN A 402 19.34 11.95 10.84
CA GLN A 402 20.62 11.94 10.11
C GLN A 402 20.99 10.54 9.59
N GLU A 403 20.78 9.48 10.38
CA GLU A 403 21.01 8.11 9.89
C GLU A 403 19.96 7.72 8.81
N VAL A 404 18.70 8.14 8.96
CA VAL A 404 17.67 7.97 7.91
C VAL A 404 18.07 8.70 6.63
N LEU A 405 18.59 9.94 6.72
CA LEU A 405 19.06 10.70 5.57
C LEU A 405 20.26 10.02 4.88
N LYS A 406 21.18 9.45 5.65
CA LYS A 406 22.33 8.68 5.16
C LYS A 406 21.88 7.41 4.43
N VAL A 407 20.97 6.63 5.02
CA VAL A 407 20.40 5.42 4.40
C VAL A 407 19.62 5.77 3.13
N TYR A 408 18.84 6.85 3.13
CA TYR A 408 18.17 7.34 1.92
C TYR A 408 19.20 7.68 0.83
N SER A 409 20.16 8.56 1.15
CA SER A 409 21.13 9.08 0.18
C SER A 409 22.03 8.00 -0.43
N THR A 410 22.26 6.90 0.29
CA THR A 410 23.13 5.78 -0.14
C THR A 410 22.37 4.61 -0.76
N LYS A 411 21.21 4.21 -0.22
CA LYS A 411 20.45 3.01 -0.66
C LYS A 411 19.20 3.33 -1.48
N TYR A 412 18.50 4.40 -1.15
CA TYR A 412 17.18 4.72 -1.72
C TYR A 412 17.18 6.00 -2.59
N ARG A 413 18.34 6.46 -3.04
CA ARG A 413 18.51 7.65 -3.89
C ARG A 413 17.66 7.60 -5.17
N ASN A 414 17.48 6.41 -5.73
CA ASN A 414 16.67 6.18 -6.94
C ASN A 414 15.15 6.24 -6.66
N ALA A 415 14.72 6.03 -5.41
CA ALA A 415 13.35 6.23 -4.93
C ALA A 415 13.09 7.70 -4.51
N SER A 416 13.79 8.67 -5.11
CA SER A 416 13.71 10.09 -4.73
C SER A 416 12.39 10.77 -5.09
N ARG A 417 11.63 10.20 -6.04
CA ARG A 417 10.27 10.66 -6.42
C ARG A 417 9.13 10.08 -5.58
N MET A 418 9.28 8.87 -5.03
CA MET A 418 8.24 8.21 -4.25
C MET A 418 8.83 7.18 -3.27
N LEU A 419 8.31 7.13 -2.02
CA LEU A 419 8.64 6.17 -0.96
C LEU A 419 10.05 6.19 -0.35
N GLY A 420 11.05 6.84 -0.95
CA GLY A 420 12.46 6.70 -0.52
C GLY A 420 12.74 6.98 0.96
N ASP A 421 11.99 7.89 1.58
CA ASP A 421 12.06 8.20 3.02
C ASP A 421 11.37 7.14 3.90
N GLN A 422 10.21 6.63 3.49
CA GLN A 422 9.52 5.53 4.18
C GLN A 422 10.35 4.24 4.14
N LEU A 423 11.01 3.98 3.01
CA LEU A 423 11.95 2.87 2.86
C LEU A 423 13.20 3.06 3.73
N ALA A 424 13.77 4.27 3.78
CA ALA A 424 14.90 4.57 4.64
C ALA A 424 14.56 4.45 6.14
N LEU A 425 13.40 4.97 6.58
CA LEU A 425 12.89 4.80 7.94
C LEU A 425 12.70 3.32 8.29
N ALA A 426 12.03 2.56 7.42
CA ALA A 426 11.80 1.13 7.62
C ALA A 426 13.12 0.35 7.68
N TRP A 427 14.12 0.73 6.88
CA TRP A 427 15.45 0.12 6.92
C TRP A 427 16.17 0.42 8.23
N VAL A 428 16.27 1.69 8.66
CA VAL A 428 16.94 2.05 9.92
C VAL A 428 16.32 1.30 11.10
N VAL A 429 14.98 1.30 11.21
CA VAL A 429 14.27 0.60 12.29
C VAL A 429 14.45 -0.94 12.22
N LYS A 430 14.24 -1.56 11.06
CA LYS A 430 14.39 -3.03 10.90
C LYS A 430 15.85 -3.51 11.01
N SER A 431 16.83 -2.62 10.85
CA SER A 431 18.26 -2.97 10.96
C SER A 431 18.75 -3.13 12.41
N LYS A 432 17.94 -2.77 13.41
CA LYS A 432 18.22 -3.07 14.81
C LYS A 432 18.28 -4.60 15.04
N PRO A 433 19.32 -5.13 15.70
CA PRO A 433 19.36 -6.53 16.14
C PRO A 433 18.12 -6.90 16.98
N HIS A 434 17.53 -8.05 16.66
CA HIS A 434 16.33 -8.61 17.34
C HIS A 434 15.05 -7.75 17.27
N PHE A 435 14.94 -6.81 16.33
CA PHE A 435 13.70 -6.05 16.12
C PHE A 435 12.54 -6.95 15.64
N ASP A 436 11.48 -7.10 16.45
CA ASP A 436 10.30 -7.91 16.08
C ASP A 436 9.38 -7.15 15.11
N ALA A 437 9.63 -7.29 13.81
CA ALA A 437 8.81 -6.69 12.77
C ALA A 437 7.33 -7.13 12.79
N ARG A 438 6.98 -8.25 13.47
CA ARG A 438 5.58 -8.69 13.62
C ARG A 438 4.76 -7.71 14.48
N ARG A 439 5.40 -6.86 15.29
CA ARG A 439 4.72 -5.78 16.04
C ARG A 439 3.96 -4.83 15.11
N PHE A 440 4.41 -4.62 13.87
CA PHE A 440 3.69 -3.78 12.88
C PHE A 440 2.36 -4.34 12.39
N ALA A 441 2.08 -5.63 12.62
CA ALA A 441 0.77 -6.23 12.33
C ALA A 441 -0.26 -6.00 13.46
N LYS A 442 0.17 -5.51 14.63
CA LYS A 442 -0.70 -5.20 15.76
C LYS A 442 -1.37 -3.83 15.59
N THR A 443 -2.44 -3.56 16.33
CA THR A 443 -3.18 -2.28 16.27
C THR A 443 -2.77 -1.28 17.36
N LEU A 444 -2.00 -1.72 18.36
CA LEU A 444 -1.63 -0.92 19.53
C LEU A 444 -0.31 -0.18 19.34
N ALA A 445 -0.21 1.01 19.94
CA ALA A 445 1.05 1.75 20.00
C ALA A 445 2.09 0.99 20.84
N PHE A 446 3.38 1.17 20.52
CA PHE A 446 4.47 0.53 21.25
C PHE A 446 5.79 1.30 21.16
N SER A 447 6.71 1.09 22.10
CA SER A 447 8.05 1.70 22.05
C SER A 447 9.15 0.68 21.80
N GLU A 448 10.24 1.14 21.18
CA GLU A 448 11.52 0.44 20.99
C GLU A 448 12.66 1.47 21.04
N ASP A 449 13.79 1.13 21.67
CA ASP A 449 15.02 1.90 21.48
C ASP A 449 15.70 1.51 20.17
N ILE A 450 15.93 2.48 19.27
CA ILE A 450 16.68 2.30 18.03
C ILE A 450 17.93 3.19 18.11
N GLY A 451 19.10 2.59 18.42
CA GLY A 451 20.38 3.30 18.45
C GLY A 451 20.49 4.36 19.55
N GLY A 452 19.97 4.09 20.75
CA GLY A 452 19.90 5.04 21.84
C GLY A 452 18.79 6.09 21.68
N THR A 453 17.88 5.89 20.71
CA THR A 453 16.69 6.72 20.52
C THR A 453 15.45 5.91 20.88
N SER A 454 14.79 6.23 22.01
CA SER A 454 13.45 5.72 22.32
C SER A 454 12.44 6.23 21.28
N ILE A 455 11.97 5.33 20.42
CA ILE A 455 10.97 5.60 19.39
C ILE A 455 9.61 5.03 19.81
N LEU A 456 8.59 5.88 19.78
CA LEU A 456 7.18 5.49 19.91
C LEU A 456 6.57 5.20 18.53
N PHE A 457 6.06 4.01 18.32
CA PHE A 457 5.35 3.60 17.11
C PHE A 457 3.85 3.78 17.34
N LEU A 458 3.27 4.76 16.66
CA LEU A 458 1.85 5.12 16.70
C LEU A 458 1.09 4.45 15.55
N PRO A 459 -0.10 3.86 15.76
CA PRO A 459 -0.85 3.23 14.67
C PRO A 459 -1.34 4.28 13.67
N CYS A 460 -1.04 4.09 12.38
CA CYS A 460 -1.59 4.87 11.27
C CYS A 460 -3.13 4.86 11.29
N ALA A 461 -3.75 3.80 11.82
CA ALA A 461 -5.20 3.72 11.98
C ALA A 461 -5.80 4.89 12.80
N LEU A 462 -5.00 5.57 13.63
CA LEU A 462 -5.43 6.72 14.45
C LEU A 462 -4.68 8.01 14.08
N TYR A 463 -3.36 7.94 13.94
CA TYR A 463 -2.47 9.11 13.84
C TYR A 463 -2.03 9.45 12.41
N ASN A 464 -2.47 8.68 11.40
CA ASN A 464 -2.13 8.89 9.98
C ASN A 464 -3.15 8.16 9.08
N TRP A 465 -4.44 8.25 9.42
CA TRP A 465 -5.48 7.41 8.82
C TRP A 465 -5.71 7.86 7.38
N THR A 466 -5.58 6.95 6.42
CA THR A 466 -5.72 7.28 5.00
C THR A 466 -7.10 6.81 4.53
N PRO A 467 -7.92 7.66 3.88
CA PRO A 467 -9.20 7.25 3.31
C PRO A 467 -9.04 5.98 2.45
N PRO A 468 -9.76 4.89 2.74
CA PRO A 468 -9.49 3.60 2.14
C PRO A 468 -9.89 3.55 0.66
N GLU A 469 -9.09 2.83 -0.13
CA GLU A 469 -9.42 2.38 -1.49
C GLU A 469 -9.44 0.85 -1.52
N GLY A 470 -10.26 0.28 -2.41
CA GLY A 470 -10.37 -1.17 -2.60
C GLY A 470 -10.76 -1.91 -1.32
N ALA A 471 -10.11 -3.04 -1.03
CA ALA A 471 -10.42 -3.89 0.13
C ALA A 471 -10.29 -3.17 1.50
N GLY A 472 -9.57 -2.06 1.59
CA GLY A 472 -9.53 -1.25 2.82
C GLY A 472 -10.90 -0.65 3.19
N GLN A 473 -11.83 -0.54 2.23
CA GLN A 473 -13.16 0.04 2.39
C GLN A 473 -14.11 -0.80 3.26
N PHE A 474 -13.70 -1.97 3.75
CA PHE A 474 -14.54 -2.78 4.64
C PHE A 474 -14.26 -2.53 6.12
N HIS A 475 -13.09 -1.99 6.49
CA HIS A 475 -12.69 -1.87 7.90
C HIS A 475 -13.24 -0.64 8.63
N GLY A 476 -13.71 0.39 7.90
CA GLY A 476 -14.24 1.63 8.49
C GLY A 476 -13.19 2.57 9.10
N MET A 477 -13.66 3.69 9.64
CA MET A 477 -12.85 4.66 10.38
C MET A 477 -13.01 4.43 11.89
N PRO A 478 -11.93 4.28 12.68
CA PRO A 478 -12.00 4.24 14.14
C PRO A 478 -12.60 5.53 14.74
N LEU A 479 -13.29 5.40 15.87
CA LEU A 479 -13.93 6.53 16.57
C LEU A 479 -12.94 7.51 17.22
N ASP A 480 -11.68 7.13 17.31
CA ASP A 480 -10.61 7.84 17.98
C ASP A 480 -9.51 8.33 17.03
N VAL A 481 -9.78 8.37 15.72
CA VAL A 481 -8.90 9.00 14.71
C VAL A 481 -8.54 10.43 15.11
N LYS A 482 -7.25 10.75 15.03
CA LYS A 482 -6.67 12.07 15.32
C LYS A 482 -6.24 12.81 14.05
N VAL A 483 -5.84 12.06 13.01
CA VAL A 483 -5.35 12.61 11.74
C VAL A 483 -5.91 11.82 10.55
N VAL A 484 -6.47 12.54 9.59
CA VAL A 484 -6.81 12.03 8.25
C VAL A 484 -5.75 12.51 7.26
N HIS A 485 -5.16 11.61 6.46
CA HIS A 485 -4.10 11.92 5.50
C HIS A 485 -4.59 11.65 4.06
N PHE A 486 -4.72 12.72 3.28
CA PHE A 486 -5.28 12.76 1.93
C PHE A 486 -4.22 12.50 0.85
N LYS A 487 -3.60 11.32 0.90
CA LYS A 487 -2.50 10.90 0.01
C LYS A 487 -2.90 10.94 -1.48
N GLY A 488 -1.96 11.39 -2.30
CA GLY A 488 -2.04 11.31 -3.77
C GLY A 488 -3.26 12.03 -4.34
N SER A 489 -4.14 11.26 -4.99
CA SER A 489 -5.39 11.72 -5.58
C SER A 489 -6.38 12.34 -4.58
N ARG A 490 -6.32 11.94 -3.31
CA ARG A 490 -7.30 12.35 -2.28
C ARG A 490 -7.16 13.80 -1.86
N LYS A 491 -6.13 14.55 -2.30
CA LYS A 491 -5.95 15.97 -1.96
C LYS A 491 -7.18 16.82 -2.30
N ARG A 492 -7.92 16.46 -3.35
CA ARG A 492 -9.23 17.09 -3.66
C ARG A 492 -10.23 16.94 -2.51
N LEU A 493 -10.38 15.73 -1.97
CA LEU A 493 -11.28 15.42 -0.86
C LEU A 493 -10.96 16.25 0.39
N MET A 494 -9.70 16.61 0.64
CA MET A 494 -9.32 17.50 1.75
C MET A 494 -10.00 18.88 1.66
N LEU A 495 -10.05 19.45 0.45
CA LEU A 495 -10.70 20.73 0.19
C LEU A 495 -12.23 20.61 0.30
N GLU A 496 -12.82 19.53 -0.22
CA GLU A 496 -14.26 19.27 -0.12
C GLU A 496 -14.69 19.03 1.33
N SER A 497 -13.87 18.31 2.10
CA SER A 497 -14.06 18.10 3.54
C SER A 497 -14.04 19.41 4.31
N TRP A 498 -13.13 20.34 3.97
CA TRP A 498 -13.09 21.66 4.59
C TRP A 498 -14.30 22.52 4.22
N ASN A 499 -14.73 22.52 2.95
CA ASN A 499 -15.91 23.26 2.51
C ASN A 499 -17.18 22.75 3.21
N PHE A 500 -17.32 21.43 3.33
CA PHE A 500 -18.40 20.78 4.06
C PHE A 500 -18.35 21.09 5.57
N TYR A 501 -17.18 20.98 6.20
CA TYR A 501 -17.00 21.35 7.60
C TYR A 501 -17.33 22.83 7.86
N SER A 502 -16.90 23.73 6.97
CA SER A 502 -17.19 25.18 7.08
C SER A 502 -18.70 25.48 7.04
N SER A 503 -19.50 24.58 6.50
CA SER A 503 -20.97 24.71 6.39
C SER A 503 -21.72 24.00 7.52
N SER A 504 -21.18 22.88 8.04
CA SER A 504 -21.82 22.02 9.04
C SER A 504 -21.32 22.26 10.47
N LEU A 505 -20.08 22.73 10.61
CA LEU A 505 -19.32 22.90 11.86
C LEU A 505 -19.20 21.63 12.74
N ASP A 506 -19.51 20.45 12.20
CA ASP A 506 -19.37 19.16 12.86
C ASP A 506 -18.27 18.30 12.22
N ILE A 507 -17.27 17.94 13.01
CA ILE A 507 -16.14 17.11 12.56
C ILE A 507 -16.60 15.68 12.26
N SER A 508 -17.56 15.11 13.01
CA SER A 508 -18.04 13.74 12.79
C SER A 508 -18.81 13.63 11.47
N ASP A 509 -19.65 14.61 11.14
CA ASP A 509 -20.33 14.67 9.83
C ASP A 509 -19.32 14.81 8.68
N MET A 510 -18.30 15.66 8.83
CA MET A 510 -17.21 15.77 7.85
C MET A 510 -16.44 14.45 7.69
N LEU A 511 -16.17 13.73 8.78
CA LEU A 511 -15.55 12.41 8.72
C LEU A 511 -16.47 11.36 8.05
N CYS A 512 -17.80 11.50 8.14
CA CYS A 512 -18.74 10.68 7.38
C CYS A 512 -18.71 10.99 5.88
N LEU A 513 -18.56 12.26 5.47
CA LEU A 513 -18.29 12.62 4.07
C LEU A 513 -17.01 11.93 3.57
N VAL A 514 -15.91 12.04 4.34
CA VAL A 514 -14.63 11.38 4.04
C VAL A 514 -14.81 9.85 3.93
N LEU A 515 -15.58 9.24 4.83
CA LEU A 515 -15.78 7.79 4.85
C LEU A 515 -16.64 7.29 3.68
N GLY A 516 -17.67 8.03 3.29
CA GLY A 516 -18.51 7.72 2.12
C GLY A 516 -17.79 7.93 0.78
N SER A 517 -16.85 8.87 0.72
CA SER A 517 -16.08 9.16 -0.50
C SER A 517 -15.21 7.99 -0.99
N GLY A 518 -14.71 7.15 -0.07
CA GLY A 518 -13.64 6.19 -0.36
C GLY A 518 -13.97 5.12 -1.42
N ARG A 519 -15.25 4.95 -1.80
CA ARG A 519 -15.69 3.91 -2.75
C ARG A 519 -15.39 4.21 -4.20
N THR A 520 -15.46 5.46 -4.63
CA THR A 520 -15.03 5.81 -5.99
C THR A 520 -13.53 5.96 -6.05
N LYS A 521 -12.92 5.19 -6.96
CA LYS A 521 -11.53 5.35 -7.36
C LYS A 521 -11.36 6.77 -7.91
N TYR A 522 -10.82 7.68 -7.09
CA TYR A 522 -10.43 9.02 -7.54
C TYR A 522 -9.17 8.89 -8.39
N ASP A 523 -9.30 8.38 -9.61
CA ASP A 523 -8.22 8.37 -10.59
C ASP A 523 -7.92 9.83 -10.97
N PHE A 524 -6.75 10.33 -10.55
CA PHE A 524 -6.32 11.70 -10.79
C PHE A 524 -5.65 11.89 -12.14
#